data_AF-A0A9K3MZ93-F1
#
_entry.id   AF-A0A9K3MZ93-F1
#
_cell.length_a   1.000
_cell.length_b   1.000
_cell.length_c   1.000
_cell.angle_alpha   90.00
_cell.angle_beta   90.00
_cell.angle_gamma   90.00
#
_symmetry.space_group_name_H-M   'P 1'
#
loop_
_entity.id
_entity.type
_entity.pdbx_description
1 polymer ?
#
loop_
_entity_poly.entity_id
_entity_poly.type
_entity_poly.pdbx_seq_one_letter_code
_entity_poly.pdbx_strand_id
1 'polypeptide(L)'
;MERFLWTDSKQEWNLYQALSSDNCDRYALCGPFGSCNIDNSQVCECLKGFEPRSPDQWRGGNWSQGCRRTIPLDCGLEEGFNKYSNLKLPDTQGPWYNQNMTLLDCEKMCKSNCSCTAYTNSNISVTGSGCLLWFGELIDIRTFAENGDSLYIRMPPSELGKPKE
;
A
#
# COMPACT_ATOMS: atom_id res chain seq x y z
N MET A 1 -10.08 18.07 -5.22
CA MET A 1 -10.92 18.64 -4.14
C MET A 1 -10.35 20.00 -3.77
N GLU A 2 -11.21 20.98 -3.57
CA GLU A 2 -10.82 22.37 -3.31
C GLU A 2 -11.29 22.77 -1.91
N ARG A 3 -10.43 23.47 -1.18
CA ARG A 3 -10.71 24.05 0.13
C ARG A 3 -10.70 25.56 0.00
N PHE A 4 -11.83 26.16 0.35
CA PHE A 4 -12.00 27.60 0.38
C PHE A 4 -12.01 28.09 1.84
N LEU A 5 -11.50 29.30 2.05
CA LEU A 5 -11.52 29.98 3.34
C LEU A 5 -12.27 31.31 3.18
N TRP A 6 -13.30 31.50 4.01
CA TRP A 6 -14.07 32.74 4.02
C TRP A 6 -13.21 33.87 4.60
N THR A 7 -13.18 35.00 3.92
CA THR A 7 -12.43 36.18 4.35
C THR A 7 -13.40 37.32 4.63
N ASP A 8 -13.72 37.57 5.91
CA ASP A 8 -14.72 38.58 6.31
C ASP A 8 -14.37 40.01 5.86
N SER A 9 -13.09 40.37 5.82
CA SER A 9 -12.68 41.72 5.39
C SER A 9 -12.98 42.02 3.92
N LYS A 10 -13.11 40.97 3.10
CA LYS A 10 -13.39 41.07 1.66
C LYS A 10 -14.76 40.51 1.28
N GLN A 11 -15.46 39.87 2.23
CA GLN A 11 -16.75 39.18 2.01
C GLN A 11 -16.67 38.19 0.83
N GLU A 12 -15.58 37.43 0.75
CA GLU A 12 -15.33 36.48 -0.34
C GLU A 12 -14.76 35.15 0.15
N TRP A 13 -15.03 34.09 -0.62
CA TRP A 13 -14.39 32.79 -0.47
C TRP A 13 -13.07 32.77 -1.25
N ASN A 14 -11.95 32.69 -0.54
CA ASN A 14 -10.64 32.59 -1.15
C ASN A 14 -10.22 31.12 -1.27
N LEU A 15 -9.71 30.71 -2.44
CA LEU A 15 -9.13 29.38 -2.62
C LEU A 15 -7.89 29.28 -1.74
N TYR A 16 -7.98 28.48 -0.68
CA TYR A 16 -6.88 28.26 0.24
C TYR A 16 -5.98 27.11 -0.24
N GLN A 17 -6.60 26.05 -0.75
CA GLN A 17 -5.88 24.88 -1.22
C GLN A 17 -6.69 24.18 -2.30
N ALA A 18 -6.06 23.88 -3.43
CA ALA A 18 -6.57 22.91 -4.39
C ALA A 18 -5.67 21.68 -4.33
N LEU A 19 -6.24 20.52 -4.00
CA LEU A 19 -5.53 19.26 -4.19
C LEU A 19 -5.53 18.97 -5.69
N SER A 20 -4.35 19.09 -6.31
CA SER A 20 -4.14 18.70 -7.70
C SER A 20 -4.38 17.20 -7.80
N SER A 21 -5.39 16.81 -8.60
CA SER A 21 -5.55 15.40 -8.92
C SER A 21 -4.59 15.05 -10.05
N ASP A 22 -3.79 14.01 -9.85
CA ASP A 22 -2.95 13.43 -10.89
C ASP A 22 -3.46 12.05 -11.32
N ASN A 23 -2.78 11.43 -12.27
CA ASN A 23 -3.18 10.12 -12.79
C ASN A 23 -3.21 9.03 -11.71
N CYS A 24 -2.36 9.11 -10.68
CA CYS A 24 -2.31 8.14 -9.58
C CYS A 24 -3.50 8.25 -8.61
N ASP A 25 -4.33 9.28 -8.73
CA ASP A 25 -5.58 9.37 -7.97
C ASP A 25 -6.73 8.60 -8.64
N ARG A 26 -6.51 8.07 -9.86
CA ARG A 26 -7.44 7.13 -10.49
C ARG A 26 -7.39 5.79 -9.76
N TYR A 27 -8.52 5.41 -9.20
CA TYR A 27 -8.68 4.17 -8.46
C TYR A 27 -8.15 2.96 -9.24
N ALA A 28 -7.30 2.17 -8.59
CA ALA A 28 -6.76 0.91 -9.10
C ALA A 28 -6.03 1.00 -10.46
N LEU A 29 -5.42 2.16 -10.78
CA LEU A 29 -4.71 2.37 -12.05
C LEU A 29 -3.67 1.28 -12.36
N CYS A 30 -2.90 0.86 -11.35
CA CYS A 30 -1.80 -0.11 -11.51
C CYS A 30 -2.19 -1.56 -11.23
N GLY A 31 -3.48 -1.83 -10.96
CA GLY A 31 -3.98 -3.16 -10.64
C GLY A 31 -3.43 -3.75 -9.32
N PRO A 32 -3.71 -5.05 -9.07
CA PRO A 32 -3.24 -5.77 -7.88
C PRO A 32 -1.72 -5.77 -7.69
N PHE A 33 -1.24 -5.51 -6.48
CA PHE A 33 0.19 -5.49 -6.10
C PHE A 33 1.08 -4.59 -6.97
N GLY A 34 0.48 -3.69 -7.75
CA GLY A 34 1.15 -2.61 -8.46
C GLY A 34 1.03 -1.31 -7.68
N SER A 35 2.08 -0.49 -7.70
CA SER A 35 2.11 0.84 -7.10
C SER A 35 2.21 1.92 -8.16
N CYS A 36 1.50 3.02 -7.92
CA CYS A 36 1.54 4.20 -8.77
C CYS A 36 2.58 5.22 -8.28
N ASN A 37 3.40 5.76 -9.19
CA ASN A 37 4.29 6.88 -8.95
C ASN A 37 4.32 7.82 -10.15
N ILE A 38 3.91 9.07 -9.97
CA ILE A 38 3.90 10.06 -11.05
C ILE A 38 5.30 10.55 -11.45
N ASP A 39 6.28 10.38 -10.56
CA ASP A 39 7.67 10.81 -10.78
C ASP A 39 8.47 9.78 -11.60
N ASN A 40 7.95 8.57 -11.78
CA ASN A 40 8.60 7.52 -12.54
C ASN A 40 8.31 7.65 -14.05
N SER A 41 9.23 7.16 -14.88
CA SER A 41 9.06 7.15 -16.35
C SER A 41 7.89 6.27 -16.79
N GLN A 42 7.67 5.13 -16.11
CA GLN A 42 6.45 4.35 -16.15
C GLN A 42 5.68 4.57 -14.86
N VAL A 43 4.45 5.06 -14.97
CA VAL A 43 3.63 5.45 -13.81
C VAL A 43 3.32 4.28 -12.88
N CYS A 44 3.30 3.05 -13.40
CA CYS A 44 3.00 1.84 -12.63
C CYS A 44 4.19 0.88 -12.60
N GLU A 45 4.50 0.40 -11.40
CA GLU A 45 5.52 -0.62 -11.14
C GLU A 45 4.97 -1.72 -10.22
N CYS A 46 5.50 -2.94 -10.34
CA CYS A 46 5.21 -3.98 -9.36
C CYS A 46 5.97 -3.72 -8.07
N LEU A 47 5.34 -3.98 -6.93
CA LEU A 47 6.05 -4.00 -5.65
C LEU A 47 7.21 -4.99 -5.69
N LYS A 48 8.29 -4.71 -4.96
CA LYS A 48 9.44 -5.62 -4.87
C LYS A 48 8.99 -7.04 -4.47
N GLY A 49 9.45 -8.06 -5.19
CA GLY A 49 9.05 -9.47 -4.99
C GLY A 49 7.78 -9.88 -5.77
N PHE A 50 7.29 -8.98 -6.64
CA PHE A 50 6.16 -9.22 -7.54
C PHE A 50 6.58 -8.94 -8.99
N GLU A 51 5.90 -9.61 -9.92
CA GLU A 51 6.10 -9.48 -11.37
C GLU A 51 4.77 -9.25 -12.11
N PRO A 52 4.77 -8.61 -13.29
CA PRO A 52 3.54 -8.39 -14.05
C PRO A 52 2.86 -9.71 -14.43
N ARG A 53 1.53 -9.78 -14.29
CA ARG A 53 0.77 -10.98 -14.72
C ARG A 53 0.82 -11.19 -16.23
N SER A 54 0.86 -10.09 -16.98
CA SER A 54 0.97 -10.08 -18.43
C SER A 54 2.06 -9.09 -18.85
N PRO A 55 3.31 -9.54 -19.04
CA PRO A 55 4.43 -8.65 -19.38
C PRO A 55 4.21 -7.87 -20.69
N ASP A 56 3.52 -8.46 -21.68
CA ASP A 56 3.25 -7.79 -22.95
C ASP A 56 2.23 -6.66 -22.80
N GLN A 57 1.15 -6.88 -22.05
CA GLN A 57 0.18 -5.82 -21.73
C GLN A 57 0.81 -4.73 -20.88
N TRP A 58 1.64 -5.11 -19.90
CA TRP A 58 2.34 -4.18 -19.02
C TRP A 58 3.27 -3.25 -19.81
N ARG A 59 4.04 -3.79 -20.75
CA ARG A 59 4.89 -3.00 -21.67
C ARG A 59 4.08 -2.09 -22.59
N GLY A 60 2.88 -2.52 -22.97
CA GLY A 60 1.92 -1.73 -23.75
C GLY A 60 1.17 -0.66 -22.95
N GLY A 61 1.44 -0.50 -21.65
CA GLY A 61 0.77 0.50 -20.79
C GLY A 61 -0.60 0.06 -20.26
N ASN A 62 -0.95 -1.22 -20.39
CA ASN A 62 -2.14 -1.80 -19.76
C ASN A 62 -1.73 -2.54 -18.47
N TRP A 63 -1.93 -1.87 -17.34
CA TRP A 63 -1.59 -2.36 -16.00
C TRP A 63 -2.76 -2.99 -15.25
N SER A 64 -3.93 -3.14 -15.89
CA SER A 64 -5.18 -3.57 -15.23
C SER A 64 -5.09 -4.94 -14.56
N GLN A 65 -4.28 -5.85 -15.12
CA GLN A 65 -4.05 -7.19 -14.55
C GLN A 65 -3.14 -7.15 -13.31
N GLY A 66 -2.45 -6.03 -13.07
CA GLY A 66 -1.50 -5.88 -11.97
C GLY A 66 -0.36 -6.89 -12.05
N CYS A 67 0.09 -7.24 -10.85
CA CYS A 67 1.22 -8.09 -10.58
C CYS A 67 0.79 -9.35 -9.81
N ARG A 68 1.68 -10.33 -9.77
CA ARG A 68 1.58 -11.53 -8.94
C ARG A 68 2.90 -11.70 -8.19
N ARG A 69 2.88 -12.44 -7.09
CA ARG A 69 4.13 -12.81 -6.40
C ARG A 69 5.02 -13.58 -7.36
N THR A 70 6.31 -13.27 -7.35
CA THR A 70 7.31 -14.00 -8.11
C THR A 70 7.44 -15.44 -7.59
N ILE A 71 7.37 -15.60 -6.27
CA ILE A 71 7.43 -16.89 -5.59
C ILE A 71 6.11 -17.10 -4.82
N PRO A 72 5.37 -18.19 -5.07
CA PRO A 72 4.13 -18.50 -4.34
C PRO A 72 4.37 -18.66 -2.83
N LEU A 73 3.34 -18.34 -2.05
CA LEU A 73 3.30 -18.64 -0.62
C LEU A 73 2.78 -20.07 -0.40
N ASP A 74 3.31 -20.74 0.60
CA ASP A 74 2.93 -22.10 1.03
C ASP A 74 2.31 -22.13 2.43
N CYS A 75 2.15 -20.95 3.06
CA CYS A 75 1.78 -20.79 4.45
C CYS A 75 2.76 -21.45 5.43
N GLY A 76 4.02 -21.61 5.03
CA GLY A 76 5.07 -22.20 5.85
C GLY A 76 5.47 -21.34 7.05
N LEU A 77 6.07 -21.97 8.06
CA LEU A 77 6.54 -21.30 9.28
C LEU A 77 7.65 -20.28 9.01
N GLU A 78 8.42 -20.49 7.95
CA GLU A 78 9.54 -19.65 7.53
C GLU A 78 9.08 -18.40 6.77
N GLU A 79 7.80 -18.32 6.39
CA GLU A 79 7.26 -17.10 5.80
C GLU A 79 7.34 -15.94 6.79
N GLY A 80 7.50 -14.75 6.23
CA GLY A 80 7.65 -13.53 7.01
C GLY A 80 7.06 -12.34 6.29
N PHE A 81 7.49 -11.16 6.72
CA PHE A 81 6.96 -9.91 6.22
C PHE A 81 8.08 -8.95 5.85
N ASN A 82 7.96 -8.35 4.67
CA ASN A 82 8.79 -7.22 4.29
C ASN A 82 8.05 -5.92 4.56
N LYS A 83 8.77 -4.93 5.09
CA LYS A 83 8.26 -3.57 5.27
C LYS A 83 8.39 -2.79 3.96
N TYR A 84 7.27 -2.27 3.48
CA TYR A 84 7.19 -1.30 2.39
C TYR A 84 6.84 0.06 2.99
N SER A 85 7.61 1.09 2.68
CA SER A 85 7.48 2.42 3.28
C SER A 85 7.04 3.45 2.25
N ASN A 86 6.61 4.62 2.72
CA ASN A 86 6.19 5.75 1.90
C ASN A 86 5.03 5.41 0.96
N LEU A 87 4.05 4.65 1.44
CA LEU A 87 2.90 4.24 0.66
C LEU A 87 1.64 5.02 1.03
N LYS A 88 0.77 5.28 0.05
CA LYS A 88 -0.67 5.31 0.27
C LYS A 88 -1.09 3.86 0.53
N LEU A 89 -1.70 3.61 1.68
CA LEU A 89 -2.18 2.27 2.02
C LEU A 89 -3.20 1.77 0.98
N PRO A 90 -3.21 0.46 0.69
CA PRO A 90 -4.15 -0.12 -0.26
C PRO A 90 -5.60 0.07 0.21
N ASP A 91 -6.52 -0.06 -0.74
CA ASP A 91 -7.95 -0.01 -0.47
C ASP A 91 -8.33 -0.97 0.67
N THR A 92 -9.27 -0.54 1.50
CA THR A 92 -9.72 -1.24 2.70
C THR A 92 -11.12 -1.81 2.49
N GLN A 93 -11.30 -2.58 1.43
CA GLN A 93 -12.52 -3.37 1.26
C GLN A 93 -12.43 -4.65 2.09
N GLY A 94 -13.09 -4.63 3.26
CA GLY A 94 -13.17 -5.76 4.19
C GLY A 94 -11.96 -5.97 5.12
N PRO A 95 -11.31 -4.92 5.67
CA PRO A 95 -10.21 -5.12 6.60
C PRO A 95 -10.73 -5.64 7.93
N TRP A 96 -9.90 -6.45 8.58
CA TRP A 96 -10.05 -6.69 10.00
C TRP A 96 -9.18 -5.68 10.75
N TYR A 97 -9.75 -5.01 11.76
CA TYR A 97 -9.01 -4.03 12.55
C TYR A 97 -9.21 -4.22 14.05
N ASN A 98 -8.19 -3.87 14.82
CA ASN A 98 -8.24 -3.88 16.28
C ASN A 98 -7.30 -2.83 16.85
N GLN A 99 -7.84 -1.83 17.53
CA GLN A 99 -7.07 -0.69 18.06
C GLN A 99 -6.21 -1.03 19.29
N ASN A 100 -6.51 -2.13 19.98
CA ASN A 100 -5.85 -2.53 21.22
C ASN A 100 -4.63 -3.44 20.99
N MET A 101 -4.39 -3.88 19.75
CA MET A 101 -3.27 -4.75 19.42
C MET A 101 -2.00 -3.97 19.18
N THR A 102 -0.87 -4.57 19.56
CA THR A 102 0.45 -4.09 19.14
C THR A 102 0.73 -4.53 17.69
N LEU A 103 1.71 -3.89 17.06
CA LEU A 103 2.18 -4.31 15.74
C LEU A 103 2.68 -5.76 15.73
N LEU A 104 3.30 -6.22 16.82
CA LEU A 104 3.76 -7.61 16.98
C LEU A 104 2.59 -8.59 17.07
N ASP A 105 1.51 -8.23 17.76
CA ASP A 105 0.31 -9.06 17.79
C ASP A 105 -0.34 -9.13 16.41
N CYS A 106 -0.31 -8.02 15.67
CA CYS A 106 -0.80 -7.93 14.30
C CYS A 106 -0.03 -8.87 13.36
N GLU A 107 1.30 -8.90 13.47
CA GLU A 107 2.16 -9.83 12.75
C GLU A 107 1.82 -11.29 13.07
N LYS A 108 1.73 -11.65 14.36
CA LYS A 108 1.39 -13.01 14.79
C LYS A 108 0.03 -13.46 14.27
N MET A 109 -0.97 -12.57 14.32
CA MET A 109 -2.31 -12.85 13.83
C MET A 109 -2.36 -12.99 12.31
N CYS A 110 -1.61 -12.18 11.58
CA CYS A 110 -1.50 -12.32 10.13
C CYS A 110 -0.77 -13.62 9.77
N LYS A 111 0.32 -13.94 10.47
CA LYS A 111 1.11 -15.17 10.24
C LYS A 111 0.28 -16.43 10.47
N SER A 112 -0.57 -16.45 11.50
CA SER A 112 -1.44 -17.59 11.82
C SER A 112 -2.63 -17.76 10.87
N ASN A 113 -2.92 -16.78 10.00
CA ASN A 113 -3.98 -16.84 9.01
C ASN A 113 -3.40 -16.85 7.58
N CYS A 114 -3.44 -18.00 6.90
CA CYS A 114 -2.89 -18.16 5.55
C CYS A 114 -3.52 -17.25 4.49
N SER A 115 -4.72 -16.71 4.74
CA SER A 115 -5.37 -15.77 3.82
C SER A 115 -4.88 -14.32 4.03
N CYS A 116 -4.21 -14.03 5.14
CA CYS A 116 -3.70 -12.69 5.43
C CYS A 116 -2.51 -12.38 4.52
N THR A 117 -2.60 -11.25 3.83
CA THR A 117 -1.60 -10.81 2.85
C THR A 117 -0.74 -9.66 3.35
N ALA A 118 -1.27 -8.79 4.20
CA ALA A 118 -0.51 -7.68 4.76
C ALA A 118 -1.11 -7.14 6.06
N TYR A 119 -0.30 -6.38 6.80
CA TYR A 119 -0.75 -5.66 7.97
C TYR A 119 -0.05 -4.32 8.17
N THR A 120 -0.65 -3.44 8.98
CA THR A 120 -0.02 -2.22 9.49
C THR A 120 -0.67 -1.76 10.80
N ASN A 121 -0.13 -0.70 11.40
CA ASN A 121 -0.78 0.00 12.49
C ASN A 121 -1.99 0.78 11.99
N SER A 122 -3.14 0.63 12.65
CA SER A 122 -4.35 1.40 12.30
C SER A 122 -4.25 2.88 12.68
N ASN A 123 -3.42 3.21 13.68
CA ASN A 123 -3.12 4.57 14.11
C ASN A 123 -1.65 4.87 13.81
N ILE A 124 -1.44 5.84 12.92
CA ILE A 124 -0.13 6.26 12.41
C ILE A 124 0.53 7.37 13.25
N SER A 125 0.05 7.62 14.48
CA SER A 125 0.73 8.52 15.42
C SER A 125 2.16 8.06 15.69
N VAL A 126 3.02 8.95 16.22
CA VAL A 126 4.44 8.67 16.50
C VAL A 126 4.67 7.37 17.29
N THR A 127 3.76 7.04 18.22
CA THR A 127 3.80 5.81 19.01
C THR A 127 3.36 4.56 18.24
N GLY A 128 2.54 4.72 17.19
CA GLY A 128 1.90 3.64 16.43
C GLY A 128 0.98 2.78 17.29
N SER A 129 -0.28 2.60 16.91
CA SER A 129 -1.14 1.67 17.65
C SER A 129 -2.22 1.00 16.81
N GLY A 130 -2.70 -0.12 17.34
CA GLY A 130 -3.70 -0.95 16.70
C GLY A 130 -3.17 -1.71 15.50
N CYS A 131 -4.08 -2.43 14.88
CA CYS A 131 -3.80 -3.41 13.84
C CYS A 131 -4.83 -3.26 12.73
N LEU A 132 -4.35 -3.28 11.49
CA LEU A 132 -5.17 -3.34 10.29
C LEU A 132 -4.62 -4.48 9.43
N LEU A 133 -5.49 -5.44 9.09
CA LEU A 133 -5.15 -6.63 8.30
C LEU A 133 -5.85 -6.59 6.95
N TRP A 134 -5.12 -6.98 5.91
CA TRP A 134 -5.65 -7.24 4.58
C TRP A 134 -5.66 -8.72 4.25
N PHE A 135 -6.68 -9.12 3.50
CA PHE A 135 -6.86 -10.47 2.98
C PHE A 135 -7.00 -10.40 1.47
N GLY A 136 -6.28 -11.25 0.73
CA GLY A 136 -6.31 -11.26 -0.73
C GLY A 136 -5.45 -10.17 -1.38
N GLU A 137 -5.89 -9.68 -2.53
CA GLU A 137 -5.11 -8.78 -3.37
C GLU A 137 -5.06 -7.35 -2.81
N LEU A 138 -3.87 -6.74 -2.85
CA LEU A 138 -3.69 -5.34 -2.44
C LEU A 138 -3.85 -4.45 -3.68
N ILE A 139 -4.78 -3.51 -3.64
CA ILE A 139 -5.11 -2.64 -4.78
C ILE A 139 -5.05 -1.17 -4.37
N ASP A 140 -4.92 -0.28 -5.36
CA ASP A 140 -4.94 1.17 -5.17
C ASP A 140 -3.76 1.75 -4.36
N ILE A 141 -2.59 1.13 -4.50
CA ILE A 141 -1.34 1.57 -3.85
C ILE A 141 -0.70 2.71 -4.65
N ARG A 142 -0.22 3.73 -3.95
CA ARG A 142 0.64 4.79 -4.48
C ARG A 142 1.91 4.87 -3.65
N THR A 143 3.04 5.17 -4.27
CA THR A 143 4.30 5.46 -3.56
C THR A 143 4.58 6.95 -3.56
N PHE A 144 5.18 7.44 -2.49
CA PHE A 144 5.63 8.81 -2.33
C PHE A 144 7.14 8.85 -2.10
N ALA A 145 7.78 9.98 -2.39
CA ALA A 145 9.18 10.19 -2.04
C ALA A 145 9.38 10.14 -0.51
N GLU A 146 8.48 10.79 0.24
CA GLU A 146 8.53 10.91 1.70
C GLU A 146 7.10 10.97 2.28
N ASN A 147 6.98 10.85 3.61
CA ASN A 147 5.74 11.07 4.38
C ASN A 147 4.55 10.14 4.05
N GLY A 148 4.79 8.99 3.41
CA GLY A 148 3.77 7.95 3.28
C GLY A 148 3.83 6.93 4.41
N ASP A 149 2.82 6.07 4.47
CA ASP A 149 2.68 5.05 5.49
C ASP A 149 3.57 3.83 5.25
N SER A 150 3.62 2.96 6.25
CA SER A 150 4.28 1.65 6.15
C SER A 150 3.26 0.53 6.04
N LEU A 151 3.55 -0.49 5.24
CA LEU A 151 2.76 -1.71 5.10
C LEU A 151 3.71 -2.92 5.16
N TYR A 152 3.32 -3.93 5.93
CA TYR A 152 4.07 -5.18 6.06
C TYR A 152 3.39 -6.25 5.21
N ILE A 153 4.00 -6.65 4.10
CA ILE A 153 3.40 -7.60 3.15
C ILE A 153 4.04 -8.99 3.37
N ARG A 154 3.20 -10.02 3.39
CA ARG A 154 3.60 -11.43 3.56
C ARG A 154 4.39 -11.92 2.36
N MET A 155 5.60 -12.43 2.60
CA MET A 155 6.57 -12.84 1.61
C MET A 155 7.15 -14.24 1.92
N PRO A 156 7.57 -14.98 0.87
CA PRO A 156 8.25 -16.25 1.05
C PRO A 156 9.65 -16.04 1.63
N PRO A 157 10.23 -17.05 2.29
CA PRO A 157 11.50 -16.92 3.00
C PRO A 157 12.65 -16.38 2.14
N SER A 158 12.70 -16.78 0.87
CA SER A 158 13.74 -16.37 -0.09
C SER A 158 13.68 -14.88 -0.48
N GLU A 159 12.53 -14.23 -0.28
CA GLU A 159 12.31 -12.81 -0.59
C GLU A 159 12.39 -11.92 0.66
N LEU A 160 12.56 -12.50 1.85
CA LEU A 160 12.74 -11.73 3.06
C LEU A 160 14.07 -10.97 3.02
N GLY A 161 14.05 -9.71 3.44
CA GLY A 161 15.27 -8.94 3.61
C GLY A 161 16.24 -9.70 4.52
N LYS A 162 17.48 -9.91 4.07
CA LYS A 162 18.52 -10.42 4.96
C LYS A 162 18.63 -9.49 6.17
N PRO A 163 18.75 -10.01 7.40
CA PRO A 163 19.07 -9.18 8.56
C PRO A 163 20.30 -8.33 8.19
N LYS A 164 20.22 -7.01 8.39
CA LYS A 164 21.42 -6.19 8.36
C LYS A 164 22.26 -6.66 9.57
N GLU A 165 23.34 -7.38 9.31
CA GLU A 165 24.42 -7.61 10.28
C GLU A 165 25.02 -6.28 10.74
#